data_AF-A0A255YDH5-F1
#
_entry.id   AF-A0A255YDH5-F1
#
_cell.length_a   1.000
_cell.length_b   1.000
_cell.length_c   1.000
_cell.angle_alpha   90.00
_cell.angle_beta   90.00
_cell.angle_gamma   90.00
#
_symmetry.space_group_name_H-M   'P 1'
#
loop_
_entity.id
_entity.type
_entity.pdbx_description
1 polymer ?
#
loop_
_entity_poly.entity_id
_entity_poly.type
_entity_poly.pdbx_seq_one_letter_code
_entity_poly.pdbx_strand_id
1 'polypeptide(L)'
;MTPAARLQAAIEILDQVIAAARDGGAAADTIIQRYFSTRRYAGSKDRRAVRDLVFAVVRSLGERPVSGRAAVIGHARSADPALLALFGAAGHAPPPLVHGEPAASPGLAPAWLERMLIERFGNDAERQARALLERAPLDVRVNGLKARRDDVLAAHPDWTLLPATRHGVRLPPGTNVEALPDFAEGRIEVQDEGSQIAAAALAVRPGETVVDLCAGAGGKTLALAAEMAGQGRLIACDTDRARLQQLPPRSERAGVAVESRLLNPGAEAQALADLVGACDAVLIDAPCSGSGTWRRNPESRWRLTPDRLARLVATQAMLIRLGASLLKPGGRLVYIVCSLLPAEGEAQLADTPGLAPWTAQVLTPADDGCDGFFIAQSSRL
;
A
#
# COMPACT_ATOMS: atom_id res chain seq x y z
N MET A 1 -31.81 0.66 -2.80
CA MET A 1 -31.72 0.32 -4.23
C MET A 1 -32.13 -1.14 -4.44
N THR A 2 -32.73 -1.50 -5.58
CA THR A 2 -33.00 -2.92 -5.94
C THR A 2 -31.67 -3.64 -6.26
N PRO A 3 -31.61 -4.98 -6.20
CA PRO A 3 -30.42 -5.73 -6.61
C PRO A 3 -29.95 -5.40 -8.03
N ALA A 4 -30.88 -5.29 -8.99
CA ALA A 4 -30.55 -4.93 -10.37
C ALA A 4 -29.99 -3.50 -10.50
N ALA A 5 -30.52 -2.53 -9.73
CA ALA A 5 -29.97 -1.18 -9.69
C ALA A 5 -28.57 -1.10 -9.06
N ARG A 6 -28.28 -1.97 -8.07
CA ARG A 6 -26.93 -2.09 -7.50
C ARG A 6 -25.95 -2.68 -8.52
N LEU A 7 -26.38 -3.65 -9.31
CA LEU A 7 -25.57 -4.22 -10.39
C LEU A 7 -25.24 -3.17 -11.46
N GLN A 8 -26.22 -2.39 -11.89
CA GLN A 8 -26.01 -1.29 -12.84
C GLN A 8 -25.01 -0.25 -12.30
N ALA A 9 -25.15 0.15 -11.03
CA ALA A 9 -24.19 1.06 -10.40
C ALA A 9 -22.77 0.47 -10.31
N ALA A 10 -22.63 -0.83 -10.06
CA ALA A 10 -21.33 -1.50 -10.07
C ALA A 10 -20.69 -1.47 -11.46
N ILE A 11 -21.47 -1.70 -12.53
CA ILE A 11 -21.00 -1.59 -13.92
C ILE A 11 -20.44 -0.19 -14.20
N GLU A 12 -21.19 0.87 -13.86
CA GLU A 12 -20.76 2.27 -14.09
C GLU A 12 -19.49 2.63 -13.31
N ILE A 13 -19.36 2.13 -12.08
CA ILE A 13 -18.14 2.32 -11.29
C ILE A 13 -16.97 1.55 -11.92
N LEU A 14 -17.18 0.31 -12.34
CA LEU A 14 -16.14 -0.51 -12.96
C LEU A 14 -15.64 0.12 -14.26
N ASP A 15 -16.50 0.73 -15.07
CA ASP A 15 -16.08 1.50 -16.25
C ASP A 15 -15.11 2.63 -15.88
N GLN A 16 -15.41 3.38 -14.81
CA GLN A 16 -14.52 4.43 -14.30
C GLN A 16 -13.21 3.86 -13.74
N VAL A 17 -13.26 2.73 -13.03
CA VAL A 17 -12.06 2.04 -12.50
C VAL A 17 -11.15 1.57 -13.63
N ILE A 18 -11.72 0.97 -14.67
CA ILE A 18 -11.00 0.47 -15.84
C ILE A 18 -10.35 1.63 -16.60
N ALA A 19 -11.09 2.71 -16.85
CA ALA A 19 -10.57 3.91 -17.49
C ALA A 19 -9.45 4.56 -16.66
N ALA A 20 -9.66 4.72 -15.34
CA ALA A 20 -8.63 5.26 -14.45
C ALA A 20 -7.38 4.38 -14.40
N ALA A 21 -7.52 3.04 -14.44
CA ALA A 21 -6.39 2.14 -14.46
C ALA A 21 -5.54 2.28 -15.75
N ARG A 22 -6.19 2.60 -16.88
CA ARG A 22 -5.52 2.88 -18.15
C ARG A 22 -4.84 4.24 -18.17
N ASP A 23 -5.54 5.27 -17.68
CA ASP A 23 -5.17 6.66 -17.90
C ASP A 23 -4.42 7.28 -16.71
N GLY A 24 -4.04 6.47 -15.71
CA GLY A 24 -3.35 6.95 -14.50
C GLY A 24 -4.25 7.74 -13.54
N GLY A 25 -5.57 7.52 -13.58
CA GLY A 25 -6.56 8.20 -12.75
C GLY A 25 -6.62 7.69 -11.30
N ALA A 26 -7.64 8.14 -10.56
CA ALA A 26 -7.81 7.84 -9.14
C ALA A 26 -7.97 6.34 -8.82
N ALA A 27 -7.69 5.95 -7.57
CA ALA A 27 -7.90 4.58 -7.07
C ALA A 27 -9.39 4.21 -6.99
N ALA A 28 -9.70 2.92 -6.99
CA ALA A 28 -11.08 2.41 -6.98
C ALA A 28 -11.90 2.94 -5.79
N ASP A 29 -11.33 2.99 -4.59
CA ASP A 29 -12.01 3.54 -3.41
C ASP A 29 -12.40 5.01 -3.59
N THR A 30 -11.51 5.82 -4.15
CA THR A 30 -11.80 7.24 -4.45
C THR A 30 -12.90 7.37 -5.49
N ILE A 31 -12.90 6.52 -6.52
CA ILE A 31 -13.95 6.50 -7.55
C ILE A 31 -15.30 6.15 -6.93
N ILE A 32 -15.35 5.11 -6.09
CA ILE A 32 -16.56 4.69 -5.38
C ILE A 32 -17.08 5.81 -4.47
N GLN A 33 -16.20 6.46 -3.70
CA GLN A 33 -16.55 7.58 -2.84
C GLN A 33 -17.15 8.74 -3.65
N ARG A 34 -16.51 9.14 -4.75
CA ARG A 34 -16.99 10.21 -5.64
C ARG A 34 -18.33 9.84 -6.28
N TYR A 35 -18.48 8.61 -6.76
CA TYR A 35 -19.71 8.10 -7.34
C TYR A 35 -20.92 8.27 -6.40
N PHE A 36 -20.75 7.95 -5.11
CA PHE A 36 -21.80 8.08 -4.11
C PHE A 36 -21.97 9.48 -3.53
N SER A 37 -20.93 10.33 -3.57
CA SER A 37 -21.04 11.72 -3.11
C SER A 37 -22.10 12.52 -3.88
N THR A 38 -22.32 12.17 -5.15
CA THR A 38 -23.32 12.79 -6.03
C THR A 38 -24.68 12.09 -6.01
N ARG A 39 -24.82 10.95 -5.31
CA ARG A 39 -26.00 10.08 -5.32
C ARG A 39 -26.57 9.85 -3.92
N ARG A 40 -27.25 10.87 -3.40
CA ARG A 40 -27.79 10.89 -2.01
C ARG A 40 -28.85 9.82 -1.74
N TYR A 41 -29.52 9.29 -2.77
CA TYR A 41 -30.54 8.24 -2.63
C TYR A 41 -29.97 6.89 -2.16
N ALA A 42 -28.66 6.65 -2.31
CA ALA A 42 -28.02 5.41 -1.89
C ALA A 42 -27.70 5.46 -0.39
N GLY A 43 -28.40 4.64 0.40
CA GLY A 43 -28.14 4.47 1.83
C GLY A 43 -26.86 3.66 2.11
N SER A 44 -26.43 3.62 3.37
CA SER A 44 -25.19 2.93 3.79
C SER A 44 -25.13 1.45 3.37
N LYS A 45 -26.26 0.73 3.47
CA LYS A 45 -26.37 -0.67 3.01
C LYS A 45 -26.20 -0.82 1.50
N ASP A 46 -26.75 0.11 0.71
CA ASP A 46 -26.61 0.10 -0.75
C ASP A 46 -25.17 0.37 -1.17
N ARG A 47 -24.54 1.40 -0.56
CA ARG A 47 -23.15 1.76 -0.84
C ARG A 47 -22.19 0.61 -0.54
N ARG A 48 -22.40 -0.07 0.60
CA ARG A 48 -21.64 -1.26 0.98
C ARG A 48 -21.80 -2.38 -0.03
N ALA A 49 -23.04 -2.75 -0.38
CA ALA A 49 -23.30 -3.82 -1.32
C ALA A 49 -22.68 -3.58 -2.71
N VAL A 50 -22.78 -2.35 -3.23
CA VAL A 50 -22.16 -1.99 -4.53
C VAL A 50 -20.64 -2.02 -4.43
N ARG A 51 -20.05 -1.45 -3.37
CA ARG A 51 -18.59 -1.48 -3.16
C ARG A 51 -18.07 -2.92 -3.09
N ASP A 52 -18.72 -3.76 -2.31
CA ASP A 52 -18.30 -5.14 -2.10
C ASP A 52 -18.39 -5.94 -3.43
N LEU A 53 -19.44 -5.71 -4.24
CA LEU A 53 -19.55 -6.28 -5.59
C LEU A 53 -18.45 -5.78 -6.53
N VAL A 54 -18.19 -4.47 -6.58
CA VAL A 54 -17.13 -3.88 -7.43
C VAL A 54 -15.79 -4.53 -7.10
N PHE A 55 -15.43 -4.64 -5.83
CA PHE A 55 -14.17 -5.27 -5.43
C PHE A 55 -14.15 -6.78 -5.67
N ALA A 56 -15.26 -7.49 -5.50
CA ALA A 56 -15.35 -8.91 -5.84
C ALA A 56 -15.10 -9.15 -7.34
N VAL A 57 -15.71 -8.32 -8.20
CA VAL A 57 -15.48 -8.36 -9.65
C VAL A 57 -14.01 -8.06 -9.96
N VAL A 58 -13.46 -6.95 -9.44
CA VAL A 58 -12.06 -6.59 -9.67
C VAL A 58 -11.10 -7.70 -9.24
N ARG A 59 -11.32 -8.35 -8.09
CA ARG A 59 -10.45 -9.44 -7.59
C ARG A 59 -10.52 -10.72 -8.42
N SER A 60 -11.65 -10.97 -9.11
CA SER A 60 -11.83 -12.21 -9.86
C SER A 60 -11.16 -12.25 -11.24
N LEU A 61 -10.68 -11.12 -11.75
CA LEU A 61 -10.26 -10.98 -13.16
C LEU A 61 -8.75 -10.78 -13.27
N GLY A 62 -8.08 -11.52 -14.16
CA GLY A 62 -6.63 -11.37 -14.34
C GLY A 62 -6.31 -10.10 -15.11
N GLU A 63 -6.69 -10.10 -16.38
CA GLU A 63 -6.50 -8.98 -17.29
C GLU A 63 -7.47 -7.83 -17.04
N ARG A 64 -7.06 -6.61 -17.43
CA ARG A 64 -7.94 -5.45 -17.39
C ARG A 64 -9.11 -5.63 -18.37
N PRO A 65 -10.37 -5.62 -17.91
CA PRO A 65 -11.52 -5.80 -18.80
C PRO A 65 -11.71 -4.65 -19.79
N VAL A 66 -12.41 -4.91 -20.89
CA VAL A 66 -12.75 -3.87 -21.90
C VAL A 66 -13.87 -2.92 -21.45
N SER A 67 -14.72 -3.36 -20.52
CA SER A 67 -15.78 -2.55 -19.91
C SER A 67 -16.21 -3.15 -18.57
N GLY A 68 -16.89 -2.37 -17.75
CA GLY A 68 -17.49 -2.79 -16.49
C GLY A 68 -18.57 -3.87 -16.71
N ARG A 69 -19.28 -3.80 -17.83
CA ARG A 69 -20.24 -4.84 -18.23
C ARG A 69 -19.53 -6.17 -18.51
N ALA A 70 -18.47 -6.16 -19.33
CA ALA A 70 -17.69 -7.36 -19.61
C ALA A 70 -17.06 -7.93 -18.32
N ALA A 71 -16.64 -7.06 -17.40
CA ALA A 71 -16.11 -7.45 -16.09
C ALA A 71 -17.16 -8.19 -15.25
N VAL A 72 -18.36 -7.62 -15.11
CA VAL A 72 -19.46 -8.25 -14.37
C VAL A 72 -19.88 -9.57 -15.00
N ILE A 73 -19.99 -9.65 -16.33
CA ILE A 73 -20.37 -10.90 -17.02
C ILE A 73 -19.31 -11.98 -16.78
N GLY A 74 -18.02 -11.63 -16.86
CA GLY A 74 -16.91 -12.53 -16.56
C GLY A 74 -17.00 -13.10 -15.15
N HIS A 75 -17.11 -12.21 -14.16
CA HIS A 75 -17.27 -12.57 -12.75
C HIS A 75 -18.51 -13.45 -12.51
N ALA A 76 -19.66 -13.06 -13.08
CA ALA A 76 -20.91 -13.78 -12.88
C ALA A 76 -20.84 -15.21 -13.44
N ARG A 77 -20.22 -15.41 -14.61
CA ARG A 77 -20.05 -16.75 -15.20
C ARG A 77 -19.16 -17.66 -14.37
N SER A 78 -18.17 -17.12 -13.67
CA SER A 78 -17.18 -17.91 -12.92
C SER A 78 -17.50 -18.08 -11.44
N ALA A 79 -18.15 -17.10 -10.81
CA ALA A 79 -18.22 -17.01 -9.35
C ALA A 79 -19.64 -16.74 -8.81
N ASP A 80 -20.47 -15.99 -9.53
CA ASP A 80 -21.84 -15.69 -9.08
C ASP A 80 -22.85 -15.68 -10.24
N PRO A 81 -23.31 -16.86 -10.69
CA PRO A 81 -24.24 -16.97 -11.82
C PRO A 81 -25.59 -16.27 -11.60
N ALA A 82 -25.98 -16.02 -10.34
CA ALA A 82 -27.25 -15.36 -10.03
C ALA A 82 -27.28 -13.90 -10.52
N LEU A 83 -26.12 -13.25 -10.66
CA LEU A 83 -26.04 -11.90 -11.23
C LEU A 83 -26.53 -11.83 -12.67
N LEU A 84 -26.41 -12.91 -13.45
CA LEU A 84 -26.87 -12.95 -14.84
C LEU A 84 -28.38 -12.76 -14.96
N ALA A 85 -29.15 -13.24 -13.98
CA ALA A 85 -30.61 -13.09 -13.95
C ALA A 85 -31.08 -11.65 -13.69
N LEU A 86 -30.18 -10.76 -13.25
CA LEU A 86 -30.50 -9.35 -13.00
C LEU A 86 -30.44 -8.49 -14.27
N PHE A 87 -29.84 -8.99 -15.35
CA PHE A 87 -29.81 -8.31 -16.64
C PHE A 87 -31.18 -8.36 -17.30
N GLY A 88 -31.69 -7.20 -17.74
CA GLY A 88 -33.03 -7.08 -18.33
C GLY A 88 -34.18 -7.14 -17.32
N ALA A 89 -33.90 -7.15 -16.01
CA ALA A 89 -34.92 -7.04 -14.99
C ALA A 89 -35.62 -5.66 -15.03
N ALA A 90 -36.77 -5.53 -14.36
CA ALA A 90 -37.49 -4.26 -14.32
C ALA A 90 -36.74 -3.17 -13.51
N GLY A 91 -37.01 -1.91 -13.84
CA GLY A 91 -36.43 -0.74 -13.18
C GLY A 91 -35.06 -0.36 -13.74
N HIS A 92 -34.14 0.10 -12.87
CA HIS A 92 -32.80 0.54 -13.26
C HIS A 92 -31.79 -0.61 -13.44
N ALA A 93 -32.22 -1.70 -14.09
CA ALA A 93 -31.37 -2.85 -14.36
C ALA A 93 -30.41 -2.59 -15.55
N PRO A 94 -29.28 -3.31 -15.64
CA PRO A 94 -28.51 -3.32 -16.87
C PRO A 94 -29.31 -3.92 -18.04
N PRO A 95 -29.02 -3.50 -19.29
CA PRO A 95 -29.69 -4.06 -20.47
C PRO A 95 -29.61 -5.59 -20.53
N PRO A 96 -30.59 -6.28 -21.14
CA PRO A 96 -30.57 -7.74 -21.30
C PRO A 96 -29.25 -8.27 -21.88
N LEU A 97 -28.92 -9.52 -21.57
CA LEU A 97 -27.74 -10.18 -22.14
C LEU A 97 -27.93 -10.44 -23.64
N VAL A 98 -26.86 -10.27 -24.40
CA VAL A 98 -26.78 -10.54 -25.84
C VAL A 98 -25.85 -11.73 -26.06
N HIS A 99 -26.25 -12.65 -26.95
CA HIS A 99 -25.41 -13.79 -27.28
C HIS A 99 -24.07 -13.34 -27.88
N GLY A 100 -22.96 -13.92 -27.40
CA GLY A 100 -21.61 -13.61 -27.88
C GLY A 100 -21.03 -12.27 -27.39
N GLU A 101 -21.69 -11.57 -26.46
CA GLU A 101 -21.13 -10.31 -25.96
C GLU A 101 -19.84 -10.50 -25.14
N PRO A 102 -18.94 -9.51 -25.10
CA PRO A 102 -17.66 -9.61 -24.42
C PRO A 102 -17.82 -9.96 -22.93
N ALA A 103 -16.99 -10.89 -22.45
CA ALA A 103 -16.86 -11.25 -21.05
C ALA A 103 -15.38 -11.31 -20.67
N ALA A 104 -15.03 -10.74 -19.51
CA ALA A 104 -13.66 -10.80 -19.02
C ALA A 104 -13.30 -12.20 -18.53
N SER A 105 -12.06 -12.62 -18.74
CA SER A 105 -11.56 -13.90 -18.24
C SER A 105 -11.21 -13.80 -16.75
N PRO A 106 -11.63 -14.78 -15.93
CA PRO A 106 -11.12 -14.91 -14.58
C PRO A 106 -9.60 -15.12 -14.58
N GLY A 107 -8.92 -14.67 -13.54
CA GLY A 107 -7.47 -14.80 -13.41
C GLY A 107 -6.93 -14.04 -12.20
N LEU A 108 -5.64 -14.23 -11.91
CA LEU A 108 -5.03 -13.64 -10.72
C LEU A 108 -4.40 -12.28 -11.05
N ALA A 109 -3.69 -12.19 -12.18
CA ALA A 109 -3.08 -10.96 -12.64
C ALA A 109 -2.95 -10.95 -14.18
N PRO A 110 -2.51 -9.84 -14.79
CA PRO A 110 -2.05 -9.85 -16.17
C PRO A 110 -0.97 -10.91 -16.39
N ALA A 111 -0.97 -11.59 -17.54
CA ALA A 111 -0.13 -12.77 -17.76
C ALA A 111 1.37 -12.51 -17.57
N TRP A 112 1.83 -11.28 -17.85
CA TRP A 112 3.22 -10.90 -17.63
C TRP A 112 3.60 -10.75 -16.16
N LEU A 113 2.66 -10.34 -15.30
CA LEU A 113 2.85 -10.28 -13.85
C LEU A 113 2.80 -11.67 -13.23
N GLU A 114 1.91 -12.54 -13.71
CA GLU A 114 1.89 -13.94 -13.26
C GLU A 114 3.25 -14.62 -13.52
N ARG A 115 3.87 -14.38 -14.68
CA ARG A 115 5.23 -14.88 -14.96
C ARG A 115 6.27 -14.37 -13.95
N MET A 116 6.21 -13.10 -13.54
CA MET A 116 7.13 -12.56 -12.54
C MET A 116 6.90 -13.14 -11.14
N LEU A 117 5.64 -13.41 -10.78
CA LEU A 117 5.32 -14.11 -9.52
C LEU A 117 5.81 -15.56 -9.56
N ILE A 118 5.71 -16.23 -10.71
CA ILE A 118 6.28 -17.58 -10.93
C ILE A 118 7.81 -17.55 -10.83
N GLU A 119 8.47 -16.54 -11.38
CA GLU A 119 9.93 -16.38 -11.26
C GLU A 119 10.37 -16.31 -9.79
N ARG A 120 9.64 -15.57 -8.95
CA ARG A 120 9.94 -15.45 -7.52
C ARG A 120 9.58 -16.70 -6.72
N PHE A 121 8.35 -17.19 -6.87
CA PHE A 121 7.76 -18.16 -5.95
C PHE A 121 7.72 -19.59 -6.49
N GLY A 122 8.10 -19.79 -7.77
CA GLY A 122 8.05 -21.09 -8.43
C GLY A 122 6.66 -21.71 -8.34
N ASN A 123 6.60 -22.93 -7.79
CA ASN A 123 5.35 -23.68 -7.64
C ASN A 123 4.36 -23.05 -6.64
N ASP A 124 4.79 -22.15 -5.75
CA ASP A 124 3.92 -21.51 -4.76
C ASP A 124 3.25 -20.22 -5.28
N ALA A 125 3.56 -19.80 -6.51
CA ALA A 125 3.10 -18.53 -7.07
C ALA A 125 1.57 -18.35 -7.06
N GLU A 126 0.81 -19.43 -7.28
CA GLU A 126 -0.65 -19.37 -7.25
C GLU A 126 -1.18 -19.04 -5.85
N ARG A 127 -0.67 -19.70 -4.81
CA ARG A 127 -1.05 -19.44 -3.41
C ARG A 127 -0.73 -18.00 -3.02
N GLN A 128 0.47 -17.53 -3.37
CA GLN A 128 0.91 -16.17 -3.10
C GLN A 128 0.03 -15.13 -3.81
N ALA A 129 -0.27 -15.35 -5.08
CA ALA A 129 -1.12 -14.48 -5.87
C ALA A 129 -2.58 -14.46 -5.37
N ARG A 130 -3.11 -15.58 -4.87
CA ARG A 130 -4.44 -15.64 -4.25
C ARG A 130 -4.51 -14.81 -2.97
N ALA A 131 -3.51 -14.91 -2.10
CA ALA A 131 -3.45 -14.13 -0.85
C ALA A 131 -3.38 -12.61 -1.13
N LEU A 132 -2.75 -12.20 -2.22
CA LEU A 132 -2.75 -10.81 -2.71
C LEU A 132 -4.13 -10.32 -3.18
N LEU A 133 -5.11 -11.21 -3.39
CA LEU A 133 -6.46 -10.86 -3.80
C LEU A 133 -7.47 -11.01 -2.66
N GLU A 134 -7.04 -11.40 -1.46
CA GLU A 134 -7.89 -11.45 -0.28
C GLU A 134 -8.18 -10.04 0.27
N ARG A 135 -8.95 -9.97 1.35
CA ARG A 135 -9.22 -8.72 2.05
C ARG A 135 -8.13 -8.48 3.09
N ALA A 136 -7.40 -7.37 2.97
CA ALA A 136 -6.40 -7.00 3.95
C ALA A 136 -7.00 -6.77 5.35
N PRO A 137 -6.32 -7.18 6.43
CA PRO A 137 -6.67 -6.81 7.78
C PRO A 137 -6.45 -5.31 8.03
N LEU A 138 -7.08 -4.83 9.10
CA LEU A 138 -6.91 -3.48 9.61
C LEU A 138 -5.96 -3.52 10.82
N ASP A 139 -4.72 -3.11 10.57
CA ASP A 139 -3.69 -3.08 11.59
C ASP A 139 -3.37 -1.63 11.98
N VAL A 140 -3.07 -1.43 13.25
CA VAL A 140 -2.61 -0.17 13.82
C VAL A 140 -1.28 -0.39 14.54
N ARG A 141 -0.49 0.68 14.64
CA ARG A 141 0.69 0.75 15.49
C ARG A 141 0.36 1.61 16.70
N VAL A 142 0.61 1.08 17.90
CA VAL A 142 0.57 1.87 19.13
C VAL A 142 1.75 2.83 19.17
N ASN A 143 1.48 4.10 19.49
CA ASN A 143 2.50 5.12 19.68
C ASN A 143 3.16 4.92 21.06
N GLY A 144 4.35 4.31 21.06
CA GLY A 144 5.11 4.02 22.27
C GLY A 144 5.47 5.24 23.13
N LEU A 145 5.36 6.47 22.59
CA LEU A 145 5.56 7.71 23.35
C LEU A 145 4.35 8.10 24.20
N LYS A 146 3.15 7.59 23.86
CA LYS A 146 1.89 7.98 24.49
C LYS A 146 1.19 6.85 25.23
N ALA A 147 1.43 5.60 24.84
CA ALA A 147 0.77 4.45 25.44
C ALA A 147 1.63 3.19 25.35
N ARG A 148 1.39 2.26 26.29
CA ARG A 148 1.89 0.89 26.17
C ARG A 148 0.90 0.06 25.37
N ARG A 149 1.40 -0.87 24.56
CA ARG A 149 0.56 -1.77 23.75
C ARG A 149 -0.40 -2.59 24.61
N ASP A 150 0.08 -3.10 25.74
CA ASP A 150 -0.72 -3.95 26.63
C ASP A 150 -1.89 -3.17 27.25
N ASP A 151 -1.69 -1.88 27.57
CA ASP A 151 -2.75 -1.02 28.11
C ASP A 151 -3.83 -0.74 27.05
N VAL A 152 -3.42 -0.56 25.79
CA VAL A 152 -4.36 -0.40 24.66
C VAL A 152 -5.14 -1.70 24.43
N LEU A 153 -4.48 -2.86 24.44
CA LEU A 153 -5.15 -4.16 24.29
C LEU A 153 -6.11 -4.44 25.46
N ALA A 154 -5.74 -4.09 26.69
CA ALA A 154 -6.62 -4.24 27.85
C ALA A 154 -7.89 -3.37 27.75
N ALA A 155 -7.80 -2.20 27.11
CA ALA A 155 -8.94 -1.33 26.85
C ALA A 155 -9.84 -1.83 25.70
N HIS A 156 -9.30 -2.64 24.79
CA HIS A 156 -9.99 -3.13 23.60
C HIS A 156 -9.90 -4.67 23.47
N PRO A 157 -10.74 -5.43 24.19
CA PRO A 157 -10.60 -6.89 24.30
C PRO A 157 -10.88 -7.66 23.00
N ASP A 158 -11.48 -7.02 22.00
CA ASP A 158 -11.73 -7.57 20.66
C ASP A 158 -10.57 -7.31 19.68
N TRP A 159 -9.53 -6.60 20.12
CA TRP A 159 -8.33 -6.37 19.33
C TRP A 159 -7.31 -7.48 19.57
N THR A 160 -6.55 -7.81 18.53
CA THR A 160 -5.59 -8.93 18.55
C THR A 160 -4.17 -8.42 18.51
N LEU A 161 -3.32 -8.95 19.37
CA LEU A 161 -1.88 -8.70 19.37
C LEU A 161 -1.22 -9.15 18.06
N LEU A 162 -0.32 -8.32 17.51
CA LEU A 162 0.56 -8.70 16.40
C LEU A 162 1.96 -9.03 16.94
N PRO A 163 2.32 -10.33 17.08
CA PRO A 163 3.51 -10.75 17.82
C PRO A 163 4.83 -10.45 17.08
N ALA A 164 4.82 -10.30 15.75
CA ALA A 164 6.02 -10.02 14.97
C ALA A 164 6.49 -8.56 15.09
N THR A 165 5.71 -7.71 15.78
CA THR A 165 6.02 -6.29 15.96
C THR A 165 6.02 -5.92 17.44
N ARG A 166 6.72 -4.83 17.79
CA ARG A 166 6.74 -4.30 19.15
C ARG A 166 5.43 -3.59 19.54
N HIS A 167 4.77 -2.96 18.57
CA HIS A 167 3.67 -2.04 18.79
C HIS A 167 2.39 -2.38 18.03
N GLY A 168 2.39 -3.42 17.20
CA GLY A 168 1.27 -3.72 16.32
C GLY A 168 0.09 -4.35 17.03
N VAL A 169 -1.10 -3.94 16.60
CA VAL A 169 -2.38 -4.47 17.03
C VAL A 169 -3.32 -4.54 15.82
N ARG A 170 -4.09 -5.63 15.71
CA ARG A 170 -5.09 -5.85 14.69
C ARG A 170 -6.48 -5.56 15.22
N LEU A 171 -7.24 -4.78 14.47
CA LEU A 171 -8.60 -4.37 14.79
C LEU A 171 -9.63 -5.29 14.10
N PRO A 172 -10.85 -5.39 14.65
CA PRO A 172 -11.96 -6.04 13.97
C PRO A 172 -12.23 -5.45 12.57
N PRO A 173 -12.68 -6.27 11.60
CA PRO A 173 -13.02 -5.77 10.28
C PRO A 173 -14.15 -4.74 10.32
N GLY A 174 -13.92 -3.58 9.70
CA GLY A 174 -14.92 -2.52 9.58
C GLY A 174 -14.91 -1.48 10.70
N THR A 175 -13.96 -1.57 11.64
CA THR A 175 -13.72 -0.52 12.63
C THR A 175 -13.43 0.83 11.97
N ASN A 176 -14.12 1.88 12.42
CA ASN A 176 -13.85 3.25 12.01
C ASN A 176 -12.76 3.85 12.91
N VAL A 177 -11.49 3.66 12.54
CA VAL A 177 -10.34 4.06 13.37
C VAL A 177 -10.36 5.55 13.69
N GLU A 178 -10.74 6.39 12.72
CA GLU A 178 -10.74 7.85 12.88
C GLU A 178 -11.73 8.35 13.94
N ALA A 179 -12.75 7.53 14.28
CA ALA A 179 -13.72 7.85 15.32
C ALA A 179 -13.29 7.39 16.73
N LEU A 180 -12.14 6.71 16.86
CA LEU A 180 -11.66 6.20 18.15
C LEU A 180 -10.94 7.30 18.94
N PRO A 181 -11.16 7.39 20.28
CA PRO A 181 -10.39 8.29 21.15
C PRO A 181 -8.88 8.08 21.05
N ASP A 182 -8.41 6.82 21.03
CA ASP A 182 -6.97 6.50 20.90
C ASP A 182 -6.36 7.08 19.63
N PHE A 183 -7.12 7.14 18.52
CA PHE A 183 -6.64 7.75 17.29
C PHE A 183 -6.57 9.27 17.43
N ALA A 184 -7.63 9.90 17.94
CA ALA A 184 -7.69 11.36 18.14
C ALA A 184 -6.58 11.86 19.08
N GLU A 185 -6.27 11.09 20.12
CA GLU A 185 -5.20 11.37 21.10
C GLU A 185 -3.79 11.02 20.58
N GLY A 186 -3.68 10.40 19.40
CA GLY A 186 -2.40 9.98 18.81
C GLY A 186 -1.75 8.80 19.50
N ARG A 187 -2.52 7.99 20.24
CA ARG A 187 -2.08 6.74 20.88
C ARG A 187 -1.94 5.60 19.88
N ILE A 188 -2.62 5.67 18.74
CA ILE A 188 -2.50 4.71 17.64
C ILE A 188 -2.40 5.41 16.27
N GLU A 189 -1.75 4.74 15.31
CA GLU A 189 -1.67 5.12 13.91
C GLU A 189 -2.05 3.94 13.01
N VAL A 190 -2.83 4.15 11.95
CA VAL A 190 -3.12 3.09 10.98
C VAL A 190 -1.83 2.72 10.24
N GLN A 191 -1.39 1.48 10.38
CA GLN A 191 -0.20 0.97 9.72
C GLN A 191 -0.18 -0.56 9.68
N ASP A 192 -0.01 -1.12 8.47
CA ASP A 192 0.18 -2.55 8.24
C ASP A 192 1.36 -3.12 9.04
N GLU A 193 1.23 -4.35 9.52
CA GLU A 193 2.28 -5.06 10.27
C GLU A 193 3.62 -5.11 9.51
N GLY A 194 3.61 -5.39 8.21
CA GLY A 194 4.81 -5.44 7.38
C GLY A 194 5.48 -4.08 7.26
N SER A 195 4.69 -3.00 7.22
CA SER A 195 5.23 -1.64 7.26
C SER A 195 5.84 -1.29 8.62
N GLN A 196 5.38 -1.90 9.72
CA GLN A 196 6.00 -1.73 11.04
C GLN A 196 7.34 -2.48 11.11
N ILE A 197 7.39 -3.72 10.62
CA ILE A 197 8.62 -4.52 10.51
C ILE A 197 9.66 -3.78 9.66
N ALA A 198 9.24 -3.27 8.50
CA ALA A 198 10.09 -2.52 7.59
C ALA A 198 10.71 -1.27 8.25
N ALA A 199 9.93 -0.50 9.00
CA ALA A 199 10.44 0.68 9.71
C ALA A 199 11.41 0.28 10.84
N ALA A 200 11.09 -0.76 11.61
CA ALA A 200 11.92 -1.25 12.70
C ALA A 200 13.28 -1.78 12.22
N ALA A 201 13.36 -2.24 10.97
CA ALA A 201 14.59 -2.74 10.38
C ALA A 201 15.74 -1.70 10.38
N LEU A 202 15.45 -0.39 10.40
CA LEU A 202 16.54 0.62 10.44
C LEU A 202 17.27 0.67 11.79
N ALA A 203 16.65 0.14 12.85
CA ALA A 203 17.20 0.09 14.21
C ALA A 203 17.75 1.45 14.66
N VAL A 204 16.94 2.50 14.50
CA VAL A 204 17.28 3.87 14.92
C VAL A 204 17.39 3.97 16.44
N ARG A 205 18.18 4.94 16.91
CA ARG A 205 18.45 5.18 18.33
C ARG A 205 18.16 6.64 18.70
N PRO A 206 17.79 6.92 19.96
CA PRO A 206 17.68 8.29 20.44
C PRO A 206 18.95 9.10 20.20
N GLY A 207 18.80 10.32 19.69
CA GLY A 207 19.90 11.25 19.44
C GLY A 207 20.54 11.17 18.05
N GLU A 208 20.19 10.17 17.24
CA GLU A 208 20.71 10.02 15.87
C GLU A 208 20.17 11.09 14.90
N THR A 209 20.92 11.34 13.82
CA THR A 209 20.43 12.06 12.64
C THR A 209 19.94 11.05 11.61
N VAL A 210 18.64 11.06 11.34
CA VAL A 210 17.94 10.08 10.51
C VAL A 210 17.20 10.78 9.37
N VAL A 211 17.30 10.21 8.17
CA VAL A 211 16.56 10.67 6.99
C VAL A 211 15.61 9.59 6.51
N ASP A 212 14.33 9.94 6.32
CA ASP A 212 13.31 9.12 5.68
C ASP A 212 13.06 9.64 4.26
N LEU A 213 13.61 8.95 3.26
CA LEU A 213 13.43 9.27 1.85
C LEU A 213 12.15 8.62 1.33
N CYS A 214 11.31 9.44 0.68
CA CYS A 214 9.97 9.07 0.20
C CYS A 214 8.99 8.80 1.35
N ALA A 215 9.01 9.68 2.35
CA ALA A 215 8.24 9.55 3.58
C ALA A 215 6.71 9.51 3.37
N GLY A 216 6.20 10.01 2.24
CA GLY A 216 4.79 10.11 1.93
C GLY A 216 4.04 10.91 2.99
N ALA A 217 3.01 10.29 3.59
CA ALA A 217 2.27 10.88 4.70
C ALA A 217 2.92 10.61 6.09
N GLY A 218 4.14 10.07 6.11
CA GLY A 218 5.01 9.90 7.29
C GLY A 218 4.69 8.73 8.22
N GLY A 219 4.01 7.69 7.74
CA GLY A 219 3.69 6.52 8.58
C GLY A 219 4.94 5.86 9.20
N LYS A 220 5.98 5.64 8.39
CA LYS A 220 7.28 5.10 8.84
C LYS A 220 8.09 6.13 9.61
N THR A 221 8.11 7.39 9.17
CA THR A 221 8.68 8.53 9.91
C THR A 221 8.22 8.57 11.37
N LEU A 222 6.90 8.47 11.62
CA LEU A 222 6.35 8.48 12.97
C LEU A 222 6.72 7.23 13.79
N ALA A 223 7.00 6.10 13.12
CA ALA A 223 7.52 4.90 13.77
C ALA A 223 8.96 5.14 14.25
N LEU A 224 9.80 5.68 13.36
CA LEU A 224 11.18 6.04 13.67
C LEU A 224 11.23 7.06 14.82
N ALA A 225 10.37 8.09 14.79
CA ALA A 225 10.29 9.10 15.85
C ALA A 225 9.99 8.48 17.23
N ALA A 226 9.11 7.48 17.29
CA ALA A 226 8.77 6.77 18.52
C ALA A 226 9.96 5.92 19.03
N GLU A 227 10.65 5.19 18.15
CA GLU A 227 11.85 4.41 18.52
C GLU A 227 13.03 5.31 18.93
N MET A 228 13.14 6.50 18.35
CA MET A 228 14.12 7.53 18.75
C MET A 228 13.73 8.27 20.05
N ALA A 229 12.63 7.89 20.71
CA ALA A 229 12.12 8.57 21.90
C ALA A 229 11.89 10.09 21.71
N GLY A 230 11.63 10.53 20.47
CA GLY A 230 11.52 11.94 20.11
C GLY A 230 12.84 12.74 20.20
N GLN A 231 13.99 12.07 20.29
CA GLN A 231 15.31 12.69 20.45
C GLN A 231 16.18 12.54 19.21
N GLY A 232 16.98 13.57 18.91
CA GLY A 232 17.84 13.60 17.72
C GLY A 232 17.22 14.44 16.60
N ARG A 233 17.63 14.18 15.36
CA ARG A 233 17.17 14.93 14.20
C ARG A 233 16.55 13.97 13.19
N LEU A 234 15.24 14.07 12.99
CA LEU A 234 14.50 13.25 12.02
C LEU A 234 14.00 14.12 10.87
N ILE A 235 14.41 13.78 9.66
CA ILE A 235 14.12 14.53 8.44
C ILE A 235 13.31 13.65 7.50
N ALA A 236 12.07 14.06 7.21
CA ALA A 236 11.17 13.39 6.28
C ALA A 236 11.18 14.11 4.93
N CYS A 237 11.54 13.39 3.88
CA CYS A 237 11.68 13.94 2.53
C CYS A 237 10.68 13.28 1.58
N ASP A 238 10.05 14.08 0.73
CA ASP A 238 9.23 13.57 -0.37
C ASP A 238 9.23 14.54 -1.55
N THR A 239 8.92 14.07 -2.76
CA THR A 239 8.70 14.92 -3.94
C THR A 239 7.23 15.31 -4.11
N ASP A 240 6.31 14.53 -3.52
CA ASP A 240 4.88 14.78 -3.53
C ASP A 240 4.49 15.68 -2.35
N ARG A 241 4.28 16.97 -2.67
CA ARG A 241 3.82 17.98 -1.71
C ARG A 241 2.51 17.59 -1.03
N ALA A 242 1.56 17.02 -1.76
CA ALA A 242 0.23 16.72 -1.22
C ALA A 242 0.29 15.59 -0.17
N ARG A 243 1.21 14.63 -0.33
CA ARG A 243 1.47 13.60 0.68
C ARG A 243 2.22 14.18 1.87
N LEU A 244 3.31 14.91 1.63
CA LEU A 244 4.14 15.45 2.70
C LEU A 244 3.39 16.43 3.61
N GLN A 245 2.44 17.20 3.07
CA GLN A 245 1.58 18.10 3.85
C GLN A 245 0.64 17.38 4.83
N GLN A 246 0.46 16.06 4.71
CA GLN A 246 -0.30 15.27 5.69
C GLN A 246 0.53 14.93 6.93
N LEU A 247 1.86 15.04 6.87
CA LEU A 247 2.74 14.71 8.00
C LEU A 247 2.60 15.69 9.18
N PRO A 248 2.66 17.02 9.03
CA PRO A 248 2.58 17.95 10.16
C PRO A 248 1.41 17.72 11.13
N PRO A 249 0.14 17.59 10.70
CA PRO A 249 -0.95 17.32 11.64
C PRO A 249 -0.85 15.93 12.28
N ARG A 250 -0.21 14.96 11.63
CA ARG A 250 0.01 13.63 12.21
C ARG A 250 1.15 13.63 13.21
N SER A 251 2.24 14.37 12.96
CA SER A 251 3.35 14.50 13.91
C SER A 251 2.94 15.28 15.15
N GLU A 252 2.15 16.35 14.99
CA GLU A 252 1.55 17.08 16.11
C GLU A 252 0.67 16.17 16.96
N ARG A 253 -0.24 15.42 16.32
CA ARG A 253 -1.09 14.45 17.01
C ARG A 253 -0.26 13.36 17.69
N ALA A 254 0.82 12.88 17.07
CA ALA A 254 1.72 11.88 17.65
C ALA A 254 2.64 12.45 18.76
N GLY A 255 2.73 13.77 18.92
CA GLY A 255 3.57 14.43 19.91
C GLY A 255 5.05 14.43 19.57
N VAL A 256 5.41 14.46 18.29
CA VAL A 256 6.81 14.42 17.81
C VAL A 256 7.10 15.57 16.86
N ALA A 257 8.33 16.09 16.92
CA ALA A 257 8.83 17.05 15.96
C ALA A 257 9.52 16.33 14.79
N VAL A 258 9.20 16.72 13.57
CA VAL A 258 9.83 16.18 12.34
C VAL A 258 10.17 17.34 11.41
N GLU A 259 11.40 17.36 10.90
CA GLU A 259 11.81 18.28 9.84
C GLU A 259 11.26 17.75 8.50
N SER A 260 10.33 18.48 7.87
CA SER A 260 9.83 18.10 6.55
C SER A 260 10.58 18.85 5.44
N ARG A 261 11.04 18.12 4.42
CA ARG A 261 11.73 18.68 3.25
C ARG A 261 11.04 18.23 1.97
N LEU A 262 10.46 19.18 1.25
CA LEU A 262 9.99 18.91 -0.10
C LEU A 262 11.18 18.90 -1.06
N LEU A 263 11.36 17.80 -1.77
CA LEU A 263 12.39 17.64 -2.78
C LEU A 263 11.85 17.98 -4.16
N ASN A 264 12.67 18.62 -4.98
CA ASN A 264 12.36 18.83 -6.39
C ASN A 264 12.85 17.61 -7.18
N PRO A 265 11.99 16.98 -8.01
CA PRO A 265 12.42 15.88 -8.87
C PRO A 265 13.62 16.25 -9.73
N GLY A 266 14.68 15.45 -9.69
CA GLY A 266 15.94 15.67 -10.41
C GLY A 266 16.93 16.63 -9.73
N ALA A 267 16.58 17.21 -8.58
CA ALA A 267 17.45 18.06 -7.78
C ALA A 267 17.55 17.60 -6.31
N GLU A 268 17.24 16.33 -6.04
CA GLU A 268 17.20 15.74 -4.70
C GLU A 268 18.56 15.84 -4.00
N ALA A 269 19.66 15.56 -4.71
CA ALA A 269 21.01 15.63 -4.16
C ALA A 269 21.40 17.06 -3.74
N GLN A 270 20.95 18.08 -4.49
CA GLN A 270 21.21 19.48 -4.14
C GLN A 270 20.43 19.89 -2.87
N ALA A 271 19.18 19.44 -2.74
CA ALA A 271 18.33 19.75 -1.60
C ALA A 271 18.78 19.08 -0.28
N LEU A 272 19.65 18.06 -0.38
CA LEU A 272 20.20 17.32 0.76
C LEU A 272 21.72 17.47 0.88
N ALA A 273 22.31 18.45 0.20
CA ALA A 273 23.76 18.66 0.18
C ALA A 273 24.36 18.90 1.57
N ASP A 274 23.60 19.52 2.49
CA ASP A 274 23.99 19.76 3.89
C ASP A 274 24.07 18.48 4.74
N LEU A 275 23.54 17.36 4.23
CA LEU A 275 23.47 16.07 4.93
C LEU A 275 24.44 15.02 4.38
N VAL A 276 25.22 15.34 3.34
CA VAL A 276 26.20 14.41 2.77
C VAL A 276 27.21 14.01 3.84
N GLY A 277 27.33 12.70 4.10
CA GLY A 277 28.22 12.15 5.12
C GLY A 277 27.83 12.46 6.58
N ALA A 278 26.61 12.96 6.84
CA ALA A 278 26.19 13.46 8.15
C ALA A 278 25.11 12.63 8.85
N CYS A 279 24.51 11.64 8.18
CA CYS A 279 23.42 10.83 8.73
C CYS A 279 23.93 9.54 9.39
N ASP A 280 23.36 9.20 10.54
CA ASP A 280 23.60 7.92 11.21
C ASP A 280 22.76 6.80 10.57
N ALA A 281 21.57 7.14 10.06
CA ALA A 281 20.67 6.20 9.42
C ALA A 281 19.84 6.83 8.29
N VAL A 282 19.55 6.05 7.24
CA VAL A 282 18.66 6.44 6.14
C VAL A 282 17.64 5.33 5.86
N LEU A 283 16.36 5.68 5.90
CA LEU A 283 15.26 4.84 5.41
C LEU A 283 14.93 5.25 3.97
N ILE A 284 14.72 4.28 3.09
CA ILE A 284 14.24 4.48 1.73
C ILE A 284 12.98 3.64 1.55
N ASP A 285 11.81 4.26 1.65
CA ASP A 285 10.51 3.64 1.31
C ASP A 285 10.19 3.94 -0.16
N ALA A 286 10.88 3.25 -1.07
CA ALA A 286 10.98 3.70 -2.45
C ALA A 286 9.63 3.62 -3.20
N PRO A 287 9.36 4.56 -4.11
CA PRO A 287 8.29 4.44 -5.08
C PRO A 287 8.45 3.12 -5.85
N CYS A 288 7.40 2.30 -5.86
CA CYS A 288 7.45 0.97 -6.46
C CYS A 288 6.13 0.61 -7.17
N SER A 289 6.07 -0.60 -7.72
CA SER A 289 4.88 -1.12 -8.39
C SER A 289 3.68 -1.27 -7.47
N GLY A 290 3.90 -1.41 -6.16
CA GLY A 290 2.87 -1.74 -5.18
C GLY A 290 2.35 -3.17 -5.30
N SER A 291 3.08 -4.07 -5.97
CA SER A 291 2.64 -5.45 -6.23
C SER A 291 2.38 -6.29 -4.97
N GLY A 292 2.98 -5.91 -3.84
CA GLY A 292 2.70 -6.54 -2.54
C GLY A 292 1.41 -6.08 -1.86
N THR A 293 0.76 -5.03 -2.38
CA THR A 293 -0.38 -4.36 -1.73
C THR A 293 -1.72 -4.54 -2.46
N TRP A 294 -1.80 -5.48 -3.40
CA TRP A 294 -3.02 -5.73 -4.19
C TRP A 294 -4.24 -6.04 -3.33
N ARG A 295 -4.06 -6.64 -2.15
CA ARG A 295 -5.18 -6.92 -1.23
C ARG A 295 -5.87 -5.65 -0.71
N ARG A 296 -5.18 -4.50 -0.79
CA ARG A 296 -5.72 -3.16 -0.49
C ARG A 296 -6.27 -2.48 -1.73
N ASN A 297 -5.50 -2.46 -2.83
CA ASN A 297 -5.88 -1.83 -4.09
C ASN A 297 -5.73 -2.82 -5.26
N PRO A 298 -6.68 -3.76 -5.44
CA PRO A 298 -6.47 -4.87 -6.37
C PRO A 298 -6.36 -4.39 -7.81
N GLU A 299 -7.08 -3.35 -8.22
CA GLU A 299 -7.02 -2.81 -9.58
C GLU A 299 -5.63 -2.23 -9.94
N SER A 300 -4.77 -1.97 -8.95
CA SER A 300 -3.41 -1.46 -9.20
C SER A 300 -2.59 -2.36 -10.13
N ARG A 301 -2.84 -3.68 -10.12
CA ARG A 301 -2.19 -4.64 -11.03
C ARG A 301 -2.46 -4.38 -12.51
N TRP A 302 -3.57 -3.69 -12.84
CA TRP A 302 -3.91 -3.29 -14.20
C TRP A 302 -3.24 -1.97 -14.66
N ARG A 303 -2.54 -1.29 -13.75
CA ARG A 303 -1.89 0.01 -13.98
C ARG A 303 -0.41 -0.09 -14.27
N LEU A 304 0.19 -1.22 -13.90
CA LEU A 304 1.61 -1.44 -14.10
C LEU A 304 1.83 -1.87 -15.55
N THR A 305 2.89 -1.33 -16.14
CA THR A 305 3.40 -1.74 -17.46
C THR A 305 4.90 -1.99 -17.33
N PRO A 306 5.50 -2.78 -18.24
CA PRO A 306 6.95 -2.97 -18.26
C PRO A 306 7.74 -1.65 -18.25
N ASP A 307 7.32 -0.66 -19.06
CA ASP A 307 7.99 0.65 -19.09
C ASP A 307 7.88 1.40 -17.77
N ARG A 308 6.73 1.30 -17.09
CA ARG A 308 6.53 1.93 -15.79
C ARG A 308 7.40 1.25 -14.73
N LEU A 309 7.49 -0.07 -14.75
CA LEU A 309 8.36 -0.84 -13.87
C LEU A 309 9.84 -0.44 -14.08
N ALA A 310 10.29 -0.33 -15.32
CA ALA A 310 11.66 0.10 -15.64
C ALA A 310 11.98 1.50 -15.09
N ARG A 311 11.04 2.45 -15.18
CA ARG A 311 11.21 3.79 -14.59
C ARG A 311 11.29 3.74 -13.06
N LEU A 312 10.46 2.94 -12.41
CA LEU A 312 10.48 2.77 -10.94
C LEU A 312 11.81 2.19 -10.48
N VAL A 313 12.31 1.16 -11.16
CA VAL A 313 13.63 0.56 -10.93
C VAL A 313 14.75 1.60 -11.07
N ALA A 314 14.73 2.43 -12.11
CA ALA A 314 15.72 3.49 -12.26
C ALA A 314 15.68 4.53 -11.13
N THR A 315 14.48 4.91 -10.68
CA THR A 315 14.31 5.81 -9.53
C THR A 315 14.80 5.16 -8.23
N GLN A 316 14.52 3.88 -8.00
CA GLN A 316 14.99 3.12 -6.83
C GLN A 316 16.53 3.09 -6.77
N ALA A 317 17.20 2.77 -7.87
CA ALA A 317 18.66 2.77 -7.94
C ALA A 317 19.29 4.17 -7.72
N MET A 318 18.60 5.24 -8.14
CA MET A 318 19.03 6.61 -7.83
C MET A 318 18.90 6.90 -6.33
N LEU A 319 17.77 6.55 -5.72
CA LEU A 319 17.51 6.77 -4.29
C LEU A 319 18.48 5.99 -3.39
N ILE A 320 18.83 4.75 -3.74
CA ILE A 320 19.83 3.96 -3.00
C ILE A 320 21.18 4.68 -3.00
N ARG A 321 21.63 5.18 -4.16
CA ARG A 321 22.88 5.95 -4.27
C ARG A 321 22.83 7.26 -3.50
N LEU A 322 21.72 7.99 -3.57
CA LEU A 322 21.50 9.19 -2.79
C LEU A 322 21.57 8.88 -1.29
N GLY A 323 20.80 7.92 -0.80
CA GLY A 323 20.78 7.52 0.61
C GLY A 323 22.16 7.09 1.11
N ALA A 324 22.91 6.31 0.33
CA ALA A 324 24.27 5.91 0.67
C ALA A 324 25.20 7.12 0.84
N SER A 325 25.06 8.16 0.00
CA SER A 325 25.89 9.36 0.07
C SER A 325 25.68 10.19 1.35
N LEU A 326 24.48 10.13 1.95
CA LEU A 326 24.13 10.86 3.17
C LEU A 326 24.74 10.24 4.44
N LEU A 327 25.07 8.95 4.41
CA LEU A 327 25.49 8.22 5.61
C LEU A 327 26.91 8.59 6.04
N LYS A 328 27.18 8.65 7.34
CA LYS A 328 28.55 8.55 7.88
C LYS A 328 29.13 7.17 7.58
N PRO A 329 30.47 6.96 7.61
CA PRO A 329 31.03 5.62 7.68
C PRO A 329 30.41 4.81 8.83
N GLY A 330 29.98 3.57 8.56
CA GLY A 330 29.24 2.73 9.51
C GLY A 330 27.75 3.11 9.71
N GLY A 331 27.27 4.18 9.06
CA GLY A 331 25.86 4.56 9.05
C GLY A 331 24.99 3.50 8.35
N ARG A 332 23.73 3.37 8.79
CA ARG A 332 22.83 2.27 8.40
C ARG A 332 21.84 2.70 7.32
N LEU A 333 21.63 1.84 6.33
CA LEU A 333 20.66 2.06 5.26
C LEU A 333 19.62 0.95 5.26
N VAL A 334 18.36 1.31 5.09
CA VAL A 334 17.28 0.36 4.82
C VAL A 334 16.55 0.74 3.56
N TYR A 335 16.52 -0.19 2.61
CA TYR A 335 15.76 -0.11 1.37
C TYR A 335 14.50 -0.95 1.48
N ILE A 336 13.35 -0.35 1.18
CA ILE A 336 12.03 -0.96 1.30
C ILE A 336 11.25 -0.70 0.03
N VAL A 337 10.57 -1.74 -0.46
CA VAL A 337 9.47 -1.60 -1.43
C VAL A 337 8.31 -2.48 -1.01
N CYS A 338 7.08 -2.00 -1.21
CA CYS A 338 5.88 -2.84 -1.09
C CYS A 338 5.61 -3.62 -2.39
N SER A 339 6.67 -4.27 -2.89
CA SER A 339 6.69 -5.04 -4.13
C SER A 339 7.21 -6.45 -3.89
N LEU A 340 6.64 -7.41 -4.63
CA LEU A 340 7.08 -8.80 -4.71
C LEU A 340 7.73 -9.10 -6.08
N LEU A 341 8.11 -8.08 -6.85
CA LEU A 341 8.80 -8.27 -8.11
C LEU A 341 10.33 -8.28 -7.89
N PRO A 342 11.08 -9.32 -8.33
CA PRO A 342 12.54 -9.39 -8.16
C PRO A 342 13.30 -8.18 -8.70
N ALA A 343 12.79 -7.57 -9.78
CA ALA A 343 13.37 -6.36 -10.39
C ALA A 343 13.46 -5.17 -9.41
N GLU A 344 12.51 -5.05 -8.47
CA GLU A 344 12.47 -3.99 -7.46
C GLU A 344 13.06 -4.45 -6.12
N GLY A 345 13.39 -5.73 -5.98
CA GLY A 345 13.97 -6.32 -4.78
C GLY A 345 15.45 -6.60 -4.94
N GLU A 346 15.81 -7.87 -5.03
CA GLU A 346 17.18 -8.38 -5.07
C GLU A 346 18.00 -7.77 -6.19
N ALA A 347 17.40 -7.52 -7.36
CA ALA A 347 18.08 -6.92 -8.49
C ALA A 347 18.60 -5.49 -8.22
N GLN A 348 17.97 -4.76 -7.28
CA GLN A 348 18.43 -3.41 -6.89
C GLN A 348 19.69 -3.44 -6.04
N LEU A 349 20.04 -4.58 -5.43
CA LEU A 349 21.13 -4.68 -4.46
C LEU A 349 22.49 -4.97 -5.13
N ALA A 350 22.48 -5.45 -6.38
CA ALA A 350 23.66 -5.98 -7.05
C ALA A 350 24.78 -4.96 -7.33
N ASP A 351 24.43 -3.70 -7.61
CA ASP A 351 25.39 -2.63 -7.95
C ASP A 351 25.26 -1.44 -6.99
N THR A 352 25.75 -1.65 -5.77
CA THR A 352 25.66 -0.67 -4.67
C THR A 352 27.05 -0.37 -4.06
N PRO A 353 27.96 0.26 -4.83
CA PRO A 353 29.33 0.52 -4.38
C PRO A 353 29.36 1.40 -3.12
N GLY A 354 30.25 1.07 -2.19
CA GLY A 354 30.40 1.79 -0.92
C GLY A 354 29.44 1.36 0.18
N LEU A 355 28.59 0.37 -0.07
CA LEU A 355 27.76 -0.30 0.92
C LEU A 355 28.29 -1.71 1.24
N ALA A 356 28.10 -2.14 2.47
CA ALA A 356 28.38 -3.50 2.92
C ALA A 356 27.40 -4.50 2.25
N PRO A 357 27.69 -5.82 2.30
CA PRO A 357 26.74 -6.83 1.86
C PRO A 357 25.35 -6.64 2.49
N TRP A 358 24.32 -6.82 1.68
CA TRP A 358 22.95 -6.64 2.12
C TRP A 358 22.41 -7.89 2.83
N THR A 359 21.63 -7.66 3.88
CA THR A 359 20.74 -8.67 4.44
C THR A 359 19.31 -8.31 4.03
N ALA A 360 18.61 -9.23 3.38
CA ALA A 360 17.27 -8.98 2.87
C ALA A 360 16.26 -10.02 3.34
N GLN A 361 15.00 -9.62 3.41
CA GLN A 361 13.85 -10.47 3.68
C GLN A 361 12.66 -10.07 2.80
N VAL A 362 11.82 -11.05 2.49
CA VAL A 362 10.55 -10.87 1.79
C VAL A 362 9.45 -11.21 2.78
N LEU A 363 8.47 -10.31 2.91
CA LEU A 363 7.22 -10.58 3.60
C LEU A 363 6.12 -10.79 2.58
N THR A 364 5.19 -11.72 2.83
CA THR A 364 4.05 -11.99 1.95
C THR A 364 2.74 -12.04 2.74
N PRO A 365 1.60 -11.75 2.08
CA PRO A 365 0.30 -11.99 2.72
C PRO A 365 0.05 -13.45 3.06
N ALA A 366 0.57 -14.39 2.28
CA ALA A 366 0.31 -15.81 2.47
C ALA A 366 1.07 -16.40 3.66
N ASP A 367 2.29 -15.93 3.91
CA ASP A 367 3.18 -16.49 4.94
C ASP A 367 3.17 -15.67 6.22
N ASP A 368 3.09 -14.34 6.11
CA ASP A 368 3.24 -13.42 7.24
C ASP A 368 1.91 -12.75 7.64
N GLY A 369 0.86 -12.87 6.83
CA GLY A 369 -0.43 -12.23 7.10
C GLY A 369 -0.44 -10.70 6.96
N CYS A 370 0.68 -10.10 6.56
CA CYS A 370 0.85 -8.67 6.32
C CYS A 370 0.90 -8.33 4.81
N ASP A 371 1.10 -7.07 4.43
CA ASP A 371 1.26 -6.76 3.00
C ASP A 371 2.59 -7.33 2.48
N GLY A 372 2.70 -7.51 1.17
CA GLY A 372 3.94 -7.92 0.55
C GLY A 372 5.00 -6.82 0.60
N PHE A 373 6.19 -7.14 1.12
CA PHE A 373 7.33 -6.24 1.19
C PHE A 373 8.63 -6.95 0.83
N PHE A 374 9.55 -6.21 0.21
CA PHE A 374 10.97 -6.52 0.20
C PHE A 374 11.69 -5.50 1.09
N ILE A 375 12.47 -5.98 2.04
CA ILE A 375 13.18 -5.16 3.03
C ILE A 375 14.65 -5.59 2.99
N ALA A 376 15.56 -4.65 2.74
CA ALA A 376 16.99 -4.91 2.71
C ALA A 376 17.75 -3.90 3.57
N GLN A 377 18.71 -4.38 4.35
CA GLN A 377 19.56 -3.59 5.24
C GLN A 377 21.00 -3.66 4.76
N SER A 378 21.71 -2.53 4.85
CA SER A 378 23.16 -2.46 4.67
C SER A 378 23.73 -1.32 5.53
N SER A 379 25.05 -1.15 5.49
CA SER A 379 25.76 -0.05 6.13
C SER A 379 26.80 0.54 5.18
N ARG A 380 27.10 1.83 5.32
CA ARG A 380 28.19 2.46 4.56
C ARG A 380 29.55 1.94 5.04
N LEU A 381 30.42 1.56 4.08
CA LEU A 381 31.79 1.08 4.31
C LEU A 381 32.74 2.19 4.78
#